data_AF-A0A2S5ZB55-F1
#
_entry.id   AF-A0A2S5ZB55-F1
#
_cell.length_a   1.000
_cell.length_b   1.000
_cell.length_c   1.000
_cell.angle_alpha   90.00
_cell.angle_beta   90.00
_cell.angle_gamma   90.00
#
_symmetry.space_group_name_H-M   'P 1'
#
loop_
_entity.id
_entity.type
_entity.pdbx_description
1 polymer ?
#
loop_
_entity_poly.entity_id
_entity_poly.type
_entity_poly.pdbx_seq_one_letter_code
_entity_poly.pdbx_strand_id
1 'polypeptide(L)'
;MSIRFRKYSWQLAPASIRDIRQQVFIDEQKVPPELEWDETDEIADHYLAVLPDNTPAGVARLFSTLEETGHIGRMAILPQYRGHGIGETLLRHLMAESANRFSELRLSAQEHAIPFYQRSGFHVCSGVYDDAGIPHLDMRCLAPDLAAENVGTKDQPMILGSDTDSWLFDTEARLLGLMDSMVGQAGQRIWLYDRLLEHDLYDRHRFRELISALARRHRLSEVRLLIHDDKPLVKRRHTLVELMRRLPSRMELRLVNEDYPVEDQPFILADREGVVYRHDFYKPEGFAKFSDGGRVKLLSENFQRMWDAARPSLELRELPL
;
A
#
# COMPACT_ATOMS: atom_id res chain seq x y z
N MET A 1 6.32 -12.81 -25.84
CA MET A 1 5.21 -12.58 -26.81
C MET A 1 4.91 -11.08 -26.81
N SER A 2 4.85 -10.41 -27.97
CA SER A 2 4.54 -8.97 -28.00
C SER A 2 3.03 -8.80 -27.93
N ILE A 3 2.51 -8.33 -26.79
CA ILE A 3 1.09 -8.02 -26.59
C ILE A 3 0.90 -6.52 -26.77
N ARG A 4 -0.18 -6.11 -27.45
CA ARG A 4 -0.57 -4.71 -27.55
C ARG A 4 -1.79 -4.46 -26.69
N PHE A 5 -1.84 -3.30 -26.06
CA PHE A 5 -2.98 -2.87 -25.26
C PHE A 5 -3.68 -1.73 -25.99
N ARG A 6 -5.00 -1.81 -26.07
CA ARG A 6 -5.85 -0.77 -26.63
C ARG A 6 -6.83 -0.30 -25.56
N LYS A 7 -6.92 1.02 -25.39
CA LYS A 7 -7.74 1.69 -24.40
C LYS A 7 -9.00 2.26 -25.05
N TYR A 8 -10.15 2.07 -24.41
CA TYR A 8 -11.46 2.48 -24.90
C TYR A 8 -12.31 3.06 -23.77
N SER A 9 -13.15 4.06 -24.08
CA SER A 9 -14.34 4.33 -23.26
C SER A 9 -15.40 3.28 -23.57
N TRP A 10 -16.37 3.10 -22.67
CA TRP A 10 -17.40 2.08 -22.82
C TRP A 10 -18.23 2.19 -24.12
N GLN A 11 -18.52 3.41 -24.55
CA GLN A 11 -19.34 3.68 -25.73
C GLN A 11 -18.58 3.40 -27.03
N LEU A 12 -17.24 3.44 -26.98
CA LEU A 12 -16.35 3.16 -28.13
C LEU A 12 -15.70 1.77 -28.05
N ALA A 13 -15.97 1.02 -26.98
CA ALA A 13 -15.42 -0.30 -26.75
C ALA A 13 -15.94 -1.30 -27.81
N PRO A 14 -15.04 -2.04 -28.50
CA PRO A 14 -15.46 -3.09 -29.43
C PRO A 14 -16.22 -4.20 -28.70
N ALA A 15 -17.05 -4.94 -29.45
CA ALA A 15 -17.83 -6.07 -28.91
C ALA A 15 -16.96 -7.09 -28.17
N SER A 16 -15.72 -7.30 -28.63
CA SER A 16 -14.76 -8.23 -28.01
C SER A 16 -14.52 -7.98 -26.52
N ILE A 17 -14.66 -6.74 -26.02
CA ILE A 17 -14.55 -6.49 -24.57
C ILE A 17 -15.70 -7.16 -23.81
N ARG A 18 -16.92 -7.04 -24.33
CA ARG A 18 -18.12 -7.67 -23.75
C ARG A 18 -18.08 -9.18 -23.95
N ASP A 19 -17.66 -9.65 -25.12
CA ASP A 19 -17.59 -11.07 -25.44
C ASP A 19 -16.63 -11.82 -24.51
N ILE A 20 -15.45 -11.25 -24.24
CA ILE A 20 -14.47 -11.87 -23.32
C ILE A 20 -15.01 -11.91 -21.89
N ARG A 21 -15.64 -10.83 -21.42
CA ARG A 21 -16.26 -10.76 -20.09
C ARG A 21 -17.40 -11.78 -19.95
N GLN A 22 -18.28 -11.87 -20.94
CA GLN A 22 -19.34 -12.86 -21.01
C GLN A 22 -18.78 -14.29 -20.91
N GLN A 23 -17.79 -14.61 -21.75
CA GLN A 23 -17.22 -15.95 -21.78
C GLN A 23 -16.54 -16.34 -20.45
N VAL A 24 -15.81 -15.42 -19.82
CA VAL A 24 -15.03 -15.72 -18.61
C VAL A 24 -15.87 -15.61 -17.34
N PHE A 25 -16.60 -14.51 -17.13
CA PHE A 25 -17.32 -14.29 -15.89
C PHE A 25 -18.66 -15.02 -15.86
N ILE A 26 -19.46 -14.94 -16.92
CA ILE A 26 -20.80 -15.51 -16.94
C ILE A 26 -20.76 -16.99 -17.35
N ASP A 27 -20.18 -17.31 -18.51
CA ASP A 27 -20.27 -18.66 -19.05
C ASP A 27 -19.38 -19.65 -18.29
N GLU A 28 -18.17 -19.24 -17.92
CA GLU A 28 -17.20 -20.07 -17.19
C GLU A 28 -17.38 -19.97 -15.66
N GLN A 29 -17.29 -18.77 -15.08
CA GLN A 29 -17.33 -18.60 -13.62
C GLN A 29 -18.74 -18.55 -13.02
N LYS A 30 -19.79 -18.55 -13.86
CA LYS A 30 -21.20 -18.57 -13.46
C LYS A 30 -21.63 -17.34 -12.66
N VAL A 31 -20.98 -16.19 -12.86
CA VAL A 31 -21.44 -14.90 -12.35
C VAL A 31 -22.81 -14.60 -13.00
N PRO A 32 -23.84 -14.23 -12.23
CA PRO A 32 -25.14 -13.83 -12.78
C PRO A 32 -24.98 -12.66 -13.77
N PRO A 33 -25.57 -12.72 -14.98
CA PRO A 33 -25.42 -11.67 -16.00
C PRO A 33 -25.74 -10.25 -15.50
N GLU A 34 -26.72 -10.12 -14.61
CA GLU A 34 -27.14 -8.87 -14.00
C GLU A 34 -26.11 -8.23 -13.05
N LEU A 35 -25.12 -9.00 -12.58
CA LEU A 35 -24.03 -8.51 -11.71
C LEU A 35 -22.76 -8.17 -12.49
N GLU A 36 -22.62 -8.68 -13.71
CA GLU A 36 -21.41 -8.47 -14.52
C GLU A 36 -21.31 -7.04 -15.05
N TRP A 37 -22.45 -6.47 -15.44
CA TRP A 37 -22.56 -5.13 -16.02
C TRP A 37 -22.99 -4.13 -14.95
N ASP A 38 -22.19 -3.11 -14.70
CA ASP A 38 -22.46 -2.14 -13.62
C ASP A 38 -22.28 -0.68 -14.06
N GLU A 39 -22.68 0.24 -13.19
CA GLU A 39 -22.60 1.69 -13.46
C GLU A 39 -21.17 2.19 -13.64
N THR A 40 -20.18 1.47 -13.13
CA THR A 40 -18.77 1.86 -13.25
C THR A 40 -18.21 1.58 -14.64
N ASP A 41 -18.88 0.75 -15.45
CA ASP A 41 -18.50 0.52 -16.84
C ASP A 41 -18.51 1.82 -17.64
N GLU A 42 -19.46 2.72 -17.42
CA GLU A 42 -19.58 3.99 -18.16
C GLU A 42 -18.44 4.98 -17.91
N ILE A 43 -17.84 4.94 -16.70
CA ILE A 43 -16.77 5.85 -16.27
C ILE A 43 -15.37 5.23 -16.36
N ALA A 44 -15.30 3.93 -16.66
CA ALA A 44 -14.05 3.20 -16.69
C ALA A 44 -13.26 3.39 -18.00
N ASP A 45 -11.95 3.40 -17.87
CA ASP A 45 -11.03 3.11 -18.94
C ASP A 45 -11.00 1.59 -19.16
N HIS A 46 -11.41 1.10 -20.35
CA HIS A 46 -11.41 -0.32 -20.69
C HIS A 46 -10.21 -0.69 -21.54
N TYR A 47 -9.54 -1.76 -21.17
CA TYR A 47 -8.31 -2.23 -21.81
C TYR A 47 -8.54 -3.55 -22.50
N LEU A 48 -8.16 -3.62 -23.77
CA LEU A 48 -8.16 -4.84 -24.57
C LEU A 48 -6.72 -5.24 -24.86
N ALA A 49 -6.32 -6.42 -24.38
CA ALA A 49 -5.08 -7.08 -24.75
C ALA A 49 -5.27 -7.83 -26.07
N VAL A 50 -4.47 -7.48 -27.08
CA VAL A 50 -4.50 -8.12 -28.40
C VAL A 50 -3.12 -8.70 -28.76
N LEU A 51 -3.16 -9.85 -29.43
CA LEU A 51 -1.99 -10.49 -30.05
C LEU A 51 -1.49 -9.68 -31.27
N PRO A 52 -0.30 -9.96 -31.82
CA PRO A 52 0.25 -9.23 -32.97
C PRO A 52 -0.63 -9.23 -34.22
N ASP A 53 -1.44 -10.26 -34.40
CA ASP A 53 -2.43 -10.43 -35.48
C ASP A 53 -3.77 -9.71 -35.20
N ASN A 54 -3.84 -8.96 -34.09
CA ASN A 54 -5.02 -8.28 -33.54
C ASN A 54 -6.08 -9.21 -32.93
N THR A 55 -5.76 -10.48 -32.68
CA THR A 55 -6.67 -11.39 -31.98
C THR A 55 -6.86 -10.94 -30.53
N PRO A 56 -8.10 -10.68 -30.06
CA PRO A 56 -8.39 -10.38 -28.66
C PRO A 56 -8.04 -11.55 -27.74
N ALA A 57 -7.29 -11.28 -26.66
CA ALA A 57 -6.84 -12.32 -25.73
C ALA A 57 -7.30 -12.09 -24.29
N GLY A 58 -7.51 -10.83 -23.88
CA GLY A 58 -7.92 -10.51 -22.53
C GLY A 58 -8.34 -9.07 -22.36
N VAL A 59 -8.93 -8.77 -21.21
CA VAL A 59 -9.50 -7.48 -20.85
C VAL A 59 -9.24 -7.13 -19.41
N ALA A 60 -9.31 -5.84 -19.11
CA ALA A 60 -9.40 -5.30 -17.77
C ALA A 60 -10.05 -3.91 -17.84
N ARG A 61 -10.50 -3.40 -16.70
CA ARG A 61 -10.90 -2.00 -16.58
C ARG A 61 -10.16 -1.31 -15.44
N LEU A 62 -9.97 -0.01 -15.60
CA LEU A 62 -9.44 0.89 -14.58
C LEU A 62 -10.40 2.08 -14.45
N PHE A 63 -10.87 2.35 -13.25
CA PHE A 63 -11.67 3.53 -12.95
C PHE A 63 -11.22 4.16 -11.65
N SER A 64 -11.74 5.33 -11.33
CA SER A 64 -11.45 6.02 -10.08
C SER A 64 -12.70 6.73 -9.59
N THR A 65 -13.02 6.59 -8.30
CA THR A 65 -14.11 7.31 -7.63
C THR A 65 -13.59 8.42 -6.71
N LEU A 66 -12.28 8.44 -6.42
CA LEU A 66 -11.57 9.39 -5.58
C LEU A 66 -10.23 9.73 -6.23
N GLU A 67 -9.83 11.01 -6.25
CA GLU A 67 -8.71 11.51 -7.06
C GLU A 67 -7.39 10.74 -6.88
N GLU A 68 -7.14 10.14 -5.72
CA GLU A 68 -5.87 9.48 -5.41
C GLU A 68 -5.88 7.94 -5.53
N THR A 69 -7.02 7.32 -5.82
CA THR A 69 -7.17 5.85 -5.83
C THR A 69 -7.75 5.33 -7.14
N GLY A 70 -7.03 4.41 -7.77
CA GLY A 70 -7.48 3.67 -8.95
C GLY A 70 -8.03 2.29 -8.57
N HIS A 71 -9.08 1.86 -9.25
CA HIS A 71 -9.72 0.56 -9.06
C HIS A 71 -9.54 -0.28 -10.32
N ILE A 72 -8.82 -1.39 -10.19
CA ILE A 72 -8.66 -2.40 -11.24
C ILE A 72 -9.77 -3.43 -11.06
N GLY A 73 -10.46 -3.74 -12.14
CA GLY A 73 -11.53 -4.74 -12.13
C GLY A 73 -11.70 -5.43 -13.48
N ARG A 74 -12.66 -6.37 -13.53
CA ARG A 74 -13.04 -7.11 -14.75
C ARG A 74 -11.84 -7.67 -15.51
N MET A 75 -10.82 -8.12 -14.76
CA MET A 75 -9.60 -8.67 -15.34
C MET A 75 -9.86 -10.10 -15.78
N ALA A 76 -9.80 -10.35 -17.10
CA ALA A 76 -10.13 -11.65 -17.68
C ALA A 76 -9.22 -11.98 -18.86
N ILE A 77 -8.67 -13.19 -18.86
CA ILE A 77 -7.93 -13.76 -20.00
C ILE A 77 -8.72 -14.97 -20.51
N LEU A 78 -8.93 -15.04 -21.82
CA LEU A 78 -9.61 -16.19 -22.43
C LEU A 78 -8.84 -17.49 -22.13
N PRO A 79 -9.53 -18.61 -21.86
CA PRO A 79 -8.91 -19.88 -21.44
C PRO A 79 -7.70 -20.31 -22.28
N GLN A 80 -7.82 -20.25 -23.60
CA GLN A 80 -6.79 -20.68 -24.55
C GLN A 80 -5.51 -19.83 -24.52
N TYR A 81 -5.53 -18.65 -23.88
CA TYR A 81 -4.39 -17.74 -23.78
C TYR A 81 -3.83 -17.61 -22.35
N ARG A 82 -4.39 -18.35 -21.37
CA ARG A 82 -3.89 -18.37 -19.99
C ARG A 82 -2.53 -19.08 -19.91
N GLY A 83 -1.74 -18.77 -18.87
CA GLY A 83 -0.41 -19.34 -18.69
C GLY A 83 0.69 -18.76 -19.58
N HIS A 84 0.37 -17.79 -20.45
CA HIS A 84 1.33 -17.17 -21.39
C HIS A 84 1.84 -15.79 -20.94
N GLY A 85 1.62 -15.40 -19.67
CA GLY A 85 2.06 -14.10 -19.12
C GLY A 85 1.25 -12.88 -19.57
N ILE A 86 0.15 -13.06 -20.31
CA ILE A 86 -0.68 -11.96 -20.83
C ILE A 86 -1.33 -11.17 -19.69
N GLY A 87 -1.90 -11.86 -18.70
CA GLY A 87 -2.51 -11.22 -17.53
C GLY A 87 -1.51 -10.36 -16.76
N GLU A 88 -0.31 -10.88 -16.51
CA GLU A 88 0.74 -10.13 -15.82
C GLU A 88 1.18 -8.89 -16.63
N THR A 89 1.33 -9.04 -17.94
CA THR A 89 1.68 -7.92 -18.82
C THR A 89 0.57 -6.86 -18.85
N LEU A 90 -0.69 -7.28 -18.83
CA LEU A 90 -1.84 -6.37 -18.73
C LEU A 90 -1.87 -5.64 -17.39
N LEU A 91 -1.68 -6.34 -16.26
CA LEU A 91 -1.62 -5.71 -14.93
C LEU A 91 -0.49 -4.68 -14.87
N ARG A 92 0.71 -5.04 -15.35
CA ARG A 92 1.85 -4.13 -15.42
C ARG A 92 1.55 -2.89 -16.24
N HIS A 93 0.84 -3.04 -17.37
CA HIS A 93 0.42 -1.90 -18.19
C HIS A 93 -0.52 -0.97 -17.42
N LEU A 94 -1.51 -1.51 -16.70
CA LEU A 94 -2.42 -0.72 -15.88
C LEU A 94 -1.69 0.01 -14.74
N MET A 95 -0.76 -0.67 -14.07
CA MET A 95 0.06 -0.08 -13.01
C MET A 95 0.93 1.06 -13.55
N ALA A 96 1.57 0.87 -14.70
CA ALA A 96 2.39 1.90 -15.34
C ALA A 96 1.55 3.12 -15.77
N GLU A 97 0.35 2.92 -16.31
CA GLU A 97 -0.55 4.04 -16.63
C GLU A 97 -1.05 4.78 -15.37
N SER A 98 -1.10 4.07 -14.24
CA SER A 98 -1.55 4.58 -12.95
C SER A 98 -0.47 5.27 -12.12
N ALA A 99 0.81 4.97 -12.39
CA ALA A 99 1.96 5.37 -11.56
C ALA A 99 2.01 6.87 -11.24
N ASN A 100 1.63 7.73 -12.20
CA ASN A 100 1.62 9.19 -12.03
C ASN A 100 0.24 9.76 -11.72
N ARG A 101 -0.79 8.92 -11.64
CA ARG A 101 -2.20 9.32 -11.47
C ARG A 101 -2.71 8.98 -10.07
N PHE A 102 -2.30 7.85 -9.52
CA PHE A 102 -2.84 7.30 -8.27
C PHE A 102 -1.71 6.91 -7.33
N SER A 103 -1.87 7.24 -6.06
CA SER A 103 -0.97 6.80 -4.98
C SER A 103 -1.31 5.40 -4.46
N GLU A 104 -2.51 4.92 -4.79
CA GLU A 104 -3.04 3.63 -4.37
C GLU A 104 -3.83 2.98 -5.52
N LEU A 105 -3.58 1.70 -5.76
CA LEU A 105 -4.44 0.85 -6.59
C LEU A 105 -5.19 -0.14 -5.71
N ARG A 106 -6.47 -0.36 -6.00
CA ARG A 106 -7.32 -1.34 -5.31
C ARG A 106 -7.95 -2.31 -6.30
N LEU A 107 -8.20 -3.51 -5.83
CA LEU A 107 -8.97 -4.52 -6.56
C LEU A 107 -9.65 -5.48 -5.59
N SER A 108 -10.72 -6.10 -6.05
CA SER A 108 -11.30 -7.27 -5.41
C SER A 108 -10.74 -8.50 -6.13
N ALA A 109 -10.00 -9.33 -5.40
CA ALA A 109 -9.38 -10.54 -5.93
C ALA A 109 -10.14 -11.77 -5.48
N GLN A 110 -10.42 -12.67 -6.41
CA GLN A 110 -10.80 -14.05 -6.10
C GLN A 110 -9.67 -14.69 -5.29
N GLU A 111 -10.00 -15.50 -4.28
CA GLU A 111 -9.01 -16.09 -3.35
C GLU A 111 -7.84 -16.79 -4.08
N HIS A 112 -8.14 -17.54 -5.14
CA HIS A 112 -7.12 -18.24 -5.93
C HIS A 112 -6.21 -17.31 -6.77
N ALA A 113 -6.63 -16.06 -7.00
CA ALA A 113 -5.88 -15.05 -7.75
C ALA A 113 -4.95 -14.21 -6.85
N ILE A 114 -5.02 -14.35 -5.52
CA ILE A 114 -4.15 -13.61 -4.59
C ILE A 114 -2.66 -13.73 -4.96
N PRO A 115 -2.10 -14.94 -5.20
CA PRO A 115 -0.67 -15.05 -5.54
C PRO A 115 -0.31 -14.33 -6.85
N PHE A 116 -1.26 -14.19 -7.77
CA PHE A 116 -1.05 -13.45 -9.02
C PHE A 116 -0.85 -11.95 -8.75
N TYR A 117 -1.70 -11.35 -7.91
CA TYR A 117 -1.59 -9.93 -7.57
C TYR A 117 -0.42 -9.63 -6.61
N GLN A 118 -0.09 -10.55 -5.70
CA GLN A 118 1.09 -10.41 -4.82
C GLN A 118 2.40 -10.31 -5.59
N ARG A 119 2.55 -11.03 -6.72
CA ARG A 119 3.72 -10.91 -7.62
C ARG A 119 3.88 -9.52 -8.24
N SER A 120 2.86 -8.68 -8.18
CA SER A 120 2.89 -7.29 -8.65
C SER A 120 2.81 -6.27 -7.50
N GLY A 121 2.99 -6.71 -6.25
CA GLY A 121 3.06 -5.82 -5.08
C GLY A 121 1.73 -5.46 -4.44
N PHE A 122 0.65 -6.17 -4.77
CA PHE A 122 -0.62 -6.03 -4.06
C PHE A 122 -0.63 -6.88 -2.79
N HIS A 123 -1.10 -6.30 -1.69
CA HIS A 123 -1.33 -7.01 -0.43
C HIS A 123 -2.80 -7.05 -0.06
N VAL A 124 -3.19 -8.09 0.67
CA VAL A 124 -4.56 -8.25 1.20
C VAL A 124 -4.83 -7.20 2.27
N CYS A 125 -5.98 -6.54 2.19
CA CYS A 125 -6.39 -5.49 3.14
C CYS A 125 -7.80 -5.67 3.75
N SER A 126 -8.41 -6.85 3.57
CA SER A 126 -9.73 -7.20 4.12
C SER A 126 -9.76 -8.65 4.61
N GLY A 127 -10.88 -9.06 5.21
CA GLY A 127 -11.22 -10.47 5.40
C GLY A 127 -11.95 -11.02 4.18
N VAL A 128 -12.13 -12.35 4.12
CA VAL A 128 -12.87 -13.01 3.03
C VAL A 128 -14.33 -12.58 3.05
N TYR A 129 -14.88 -12.26 1.88
CA TYR A 129 -16.30 -12.00 1.65
C TYR A 129 -16.81 -12.72 0.40
N ASP A 130 -18.12 -12.89 0.30
CA ASP A 130 -18.77 -13.47 -0.88
C ASP A 130 -19.08 -12.36 -1.90
N ASP A 131 -18.67 -12.57 -3.15
CA ASP A 131 -19.09 -11.75 -4.29
C ASP A 131 -19.55 -12.69 -5.41
N ALA A 132 -20.85 -12.62 -5.73
CA ALA A 132 -21.54 -13.50 -6.68
C ALA A 132 -21.31 -15.02 -6.44
N GLY A 133 -21.23 -15.46 -5.17
CA GLY A 133 -20.98 -16.86 -4.82
C GLY A 133 -19.50 -17.29 -4.90
N ILE A 134 -18.59 -16.34 -5.09
CA ILE A 134 -17.15 -16.58 -5.19
C ILE A 134 -16.44 -15.90 -4.01
N PRO A 135 -15.56 -16.61 -3.26
CA PRO A 135 -14.77 -16.00 -2.20
C PRO A 135 -13.77 -14.95 -2.73
N HIS A 136 -13.89 -13.73 -2.20
CA HIS A 136 -13.05 -12.59 -2.56
C HIS A 136 -12.39 -11.94 -1.35
N LEU A 137 -11.29 -11.25 -1.62
CA LEU A 137 -10.62 -10.34 -0.70
C LEU A 137 -10.25 -9.05 -1.43
N ASP A 138 -10.44 -7.92 -0.77
CA ASP A 138 -9.85 -6.66 -1.20
C ASP A 138 -8.33 -6.73 -1.07
N MET A 139 -7.66 -6.33 -2.14
CA MET A 139 -6.22 -6.11 -2.17
C MET A 139 -5.92 -4.68 -2.60
N ARG A 140 -4.76 -4.19 -2.18
CA ARG A 140 -4.27 -2.88 -2.58
C ARG A 140 -2.78 -2.89 -2.85
N CYS A 141 -2.33 -1.99 -3.72
CA CYS A 141 -0.94 -1.67 -3.95
C CYS A 141 -0.73 -0.19 -3.59
N LEU A 142 0.06 0.06 -2.56
CA LEU A 142 0.53 1.40 -2.21
C LEU A 142 1.87 1.61 -2.94
N ALA A 143 2.09 2.82 -3.48
CA ALA A 143 3.23 3.13 -4.34
C ALA A 143 3.31 2.23 -5.61
N PRO A 144 2.28 2.27 -6.48
CA PRO A 144 2.24 1.45 -7.69
C PRO A 144 3.37 1.74 -8.67
N ASP A 145 3.92 2.95 -8.65
CA ASP A 145 5.11 3.37 -9.39
C ASP A 145 6.35 2.54 -8.98
N LEU A 146 6.61 2.40 -7.68
CA LEU A 146 7.74 1.63 -7.16
C LEU A 146 7.55 0.12 -7.39
N ALA A 147 6.32 -0.36 -7.24
CA ALA A 147 5.98 -1.74 -7.55
C ALA A 147 6.26 -2.05 -9.02
N ALA A 148 5.83 -1.16 -9.94
CA ALA A 148 5.95 -1.30 -11.37
C ALA A 148 7.41 -1.43 -11.85
N GLU A 149 8.36 -0.72 -11.22
CA GLU A 149 9.80 -0.79 -11.53
C GLU A 149 10.39 -2.19 -11.39
N ASN A 150 9.81 -3.05 -10.54
CA ASN A 150 10.38 -4.35 -10.16
C ASN A 150 9.47 -5.55 -10.51
N VAL A 151 8.41 -5.33 -11.30
CA VAL A 151 7.47 -6.41 -11.67
C VAL A 151 8.14 -7.44 -12.57
N GLY A 152 8.27 -8.67 -12.08
CA GLY A 152 8.87 -9.80 -12.79
C GLY A 152 10.34 -10.06 -12.45
N THR A 153 10.96 -9.24 -11.61
CA THR A 153 12.30 -9.51 -11.04
C THR A 153 12.23 -10.04 -9.61
N LYS A 154 11.08 -9.88 -8.94
CA LYS A 154 10.83 -10.28 -7.55
C LYS A 154 9.56 -11.09 -7.43
N ASP A 155 9.55 -12.09 -6.55
CA ASP A 155 8.40 -12.98 -6.35
C ASP A 155 7.25 -12.31 -5.59
N GLN A 156 7.52 -11.46 -4.60
CA GLN A 156 6.49 -10.79 -3.79
C GLN A 156 6.95 -9.38 -3.38
N PRO A 157 7.14 -8.44 -4.33
CA PRO A 157 7.70 -7.13 -4.02
C PRO A 157 6.84 -6.37 -3.00
N MET A 158 7.49 -5.76 -2.01
CA MET A 158 6.88 -4.93 -0.97
C MET A 158 5.81 -5.64 -0.12
N ILE A 159 5.81 -6.97 -0.02
CA ILE A 159 4.92 -7.70 0.88
C ILE A 159 5.59 -7.87 2.25
N LEU A 160 4.98 -7.28 3.29
CA LEU A 160 5.47 -7.33 4.68
C LEU A 160 5.57 -8.79 5.17
N GLY A 161 6.75 -9.16 5.69
CA GLY A 161 7.09 -10.52 6.11
C GLY A 161 7.62 -11.43 5.00
N SER A 162 7.40 -11.08 3.73
CA SER A 162 7.80 -11.91 2.58
C SER A 162 8.95 -11.35 1.76
N ASP A 163 8.97 -10.04 1.50
CA ASP A 163 9.99 -9.44 0.62
C ASP A 163 11.30 -9.24 1.37
N THR A 164 12.28 -10.08 1.04
CA THR A 164 13.62 -10.09 1.62
C THR A 164 14.57 -9.05 1.02
N ASP A 165 14.18 -8.42 -0.09
CA ASP A 165 15.03 -7.46 -0.79
C ASP A 165 15.11 -6.12 -0.06
N SER A 166 16.21 -5.41 -0.33
CA SER A 166 16.39 -4.03 0.11
C SER A 166 15.90 -3.05 -0.95
N TRP A 167 15.02 -2.14 -0.54
CA TRP A 167 14.51 -1.06 -1.38
C TRP A 167 15.22 0.23 -1.00
N LEU A 168 16.14 0.68 -1.84
CA LEU A 168 16.85 1.94 -1.62
C LEU A 168 15.97 3.12 -2.00
N PHE A 169 16.09 4.19 -1.23
CA PHE A 169 15.49 5.48 -1.53
C PHE A 169 16.48 6.58 -1.25
N ASP A 170 16.49 7.58 -2.12
CA ASP A 170 17.36 8.76 -2.12
C ASP A 170 16.57 10.07 -2.35
N THR A 171 15.26 9.93 -2.52
CA THR A 171 14.31 11.02 -2.73
C THR A 171 13.16 10.87 -1.76
N GLU A 172 12.57 12.00 -1.40
CA GLU A 172 11.41 12.03 -0.50
C GLU A 172 10.24 11.22 -1.08
N ALA A 173 9.94 11.35 -2.37
CA ALA A 173 8.86 10.61 -3.01
C ALA A 173 8.99 9.07 -2.84
N ARG A 174 10.20 8.51 -3.06
CA ARG A 174 10.45 7.08 -2.85
C ARG A 174 10.31 6.68 -1.38
N LEU A 175 10.83 7.50 -0.46
CA LEU A 175 10.68 7.30 0.98
C LEU A 175 9.18 7.25 1.37
N LEU A 176 8.39 8.23 0.94
CA LEU A 176 6.96 8.31 1.26
C LEU A 176 6.20 7.09 0.73
N GLY A 177 6.48 6.67 -0.51
CA GLY A 177 5.85 5.49 -1.11
C GLY A 177 6.16 4.19 -0.37
N LEU A 178 7.44 3.94 -0.04
CA LEU A 178 7.85 2.76 0.71
C LEU A 178 7.32 2.78 2.15
N MET A 179 7.32 3.95 2.79
CA MET A 179 6.76 4.15 4.11
C MET A 179 5.25 3.84 4.12
N ASP A 180 4.47 4.40 3.20
CA ASP A 180 3.03 4.14 3.13
C ASP A 180 2.75 2.66 2.85
N SER A 181 3.49 2.05 1.92
CA SER A 181 3.38 0.62 1.62
C SER A 181 3.64 -0.26 2.84
N MET A 182 4.68 0.02 3.61
CA MET A 182 5.02 -0.73 4.81
C MET A 182 4.03 -0.51 5.96
N VAL A 183 3.73 0.76 6.29
CA VAL A 183 2.80 1.09 7.38
C VAL A 183 1.39 0.58 7.08
N GLY A 184 0.97 0.60 5.81
CA GLY A 184 -0.32 0.08 5.38
C GLY A 184 -0.47 -1.43 5.46
N GLN A 185 0.59 -2.18 5.79
CA GLN A 185 0.53 -3.63 5.98
C GLN A 185 0.60 -4.06 7.45
N ALA A 186 1.05 -3.17 8.34
CA ALA A 186 1.20 -3.46 9.75
C ALA A 186 -0.11 -3.95 10.39
N GLY A 187 -0.02 -5.00 11.19
CA GLY A 187 -1.15 -5.62 11.88
C GLY A 187 -1.17 -5.39 13.39
N GLN A 188 0.00 -5.18 14.00
CA GLN A 188 0.16 -5.17 15.45
C GLN A 188 0.78 -3.87 15.94
N ARG A 189 1.89 -3.41 15.38
CA ARG A 189 2.57 -2.22 15.89
C ARG A 189 3.31 -1.41 14.85
N ILE A 190 3.36 -0.11 15.11
CA ILE A 190 4.25 0.84 14.42
C ILE A 190 5.04 1.60 15.47
N TRP A 191 6.36 1.47 15.44
CA TRP A 191 7.26 2.24 16.29
C TRP A 191 8.08 3.17 15.41
N LEU A 192 7.99 4.47 15.67
CA LEU A 192 8.68 5.51 14.90
C LEU A 192 9.65 6.22 15.83
N TYR A 193 10.91 6.28 15.41
CA TYR A 193 11.96 7.08 16.04
C TYR A 193 12.48 8.10 15.04
N ASP A 194 12.44 9.38 15.42
CA ASP A 194 12.98 10.47 14.60
C ASP A 194 13.42 11.65 15.47
N ARG A 195 14.13 12.63 14.90
CA ARG A 195 14.43 13.88 15.60
C ARG A 195 13.17 14.70 15.79
N LEU A 196 12.38 14.85 14.73
CA LEU A 196 11.15 15.64 14.68
C LEU A 196 10.04 14.83 14.04
N LEU A 197 8.81 15.08 14.47
CA LEU A 197 7.63 14.64 13.72
C LEU A 197 7.33 15.69 12.64
N GLU A 198 8.14 15.69 11.57
CA GLU A 198 8.06 16.66 10.47
C GLU A 198 6.72 16.62 9.73
N HIS A 199 6.19 17.81 9.44
CA HIS A 199 4.88 17.93 8.77
C HIS A 199 4.89 17.35 7.35
N ASP A 200 5.98 17.51 6.60
CA ASP A 200 6.02 17.08 5.21
C ASP A 200 6.11 15.55 5.09
N LEU A 201 6.75 14.88 6.05
CA LEU A 201 6.86 13.42 6.09
C LEU A 201 5.63 12.75 6.73
N TYR A 202 5.20 13.24 7.90
CA TYR A 202 4.28 12.53 8.78
C TYR A 202 2.90 13.17 8.91
N ASP A 203 2.73 14.46 8.54
CA ASP A 203 1.44 15.15 8.60
C ASP A 203 0.64 15.07 7.29
N ARG A 204 0.67 13.88 6.68
CA ARG A 204 -0.02 13.58 5.42
C ARG A 204 -1.32 12.84 5.67
N HIS A 205 -2.36 13.17 4.90
CA HIS A 205 -3.67 12.52 5.01
C HIS A 205 -3.57 10.99 4.91
N ARG A 206 -2.86 10.48 3.90
CA ARG A 206 -2.63 9.04 3.70
C ARG A 206 -1.98 8.39 4.93
N PHE A 207 -0.86 8.94 5.40
CA PHE A 207 -0.11 8.38 6.53
C PHE A 207 -0.97 8.33 7.80
N ARG A 208 -1.70 9.41 8.09
CA ARG A 208 -2.66 9.46 9.19
C ARG A 208 -3.72 8.38 9.07
N GLU A 209 -4.32 8.17 7.89
CA GLU A 209 -5.32 7.11 7.67
C GLU A 209 -4.76 5.70 7.88
N LEU A 210 -3.51 5.45 7.47
CA LEU A 210 -2.85 4.16 7.71
C LEU A 210 -2.60 3.90 9.20
N ILE A 211 -2.09 4.90 9.93
CA ILE A 211 -1.88 4.83 11.38
C ILE A 211 -3.23 4.67 12.12
N SER A 212 -4.24 5.42 11.68
CA SER A 212 -5.63 5.39 12.15
C SER A 212 -6.27 4.01 11.99
N ALA A 213 -6.05 3.36 10.84
CA ALA A 213 -6.51 2.02 10.55
C ALA A 213 -5.83 0.97 11.47
N LEU A 214 -4.50 1.03 11.60
CA LEU A 214 -3.76 0.16 12.53
C LEU A 214 -4.25 0.31 13.97
N ALA A 215 -4.32 1.53 14.49
CA ALA A 215 -4.70 1.79 15.87
C ALA A 215 -6.11 1.30 16.22
N ARG A 216 -7.01 1.19 15.23
CA ARG A 216 -8.38 0.65 15.39
C ARG A 216 -8.50 -0.84 15.09
N ARG A 217 -7.49 -1.45 14.45
CA ARG A 217 -7.56 -2.83 13.94
C ARG A 217 -7.79 -3.86 15.03
N HIS A 218 -7.02 -3.81 16.10
CA HIS A 218 -7.10 -4.77 17.19
C HIS A 218 -6.85 -4.12 18.55
N ARG A 219 -7.38 -4.74 19.62
CA ARG A 219 -7.20 -4.26 21.00
C ARG A 219 -5.76 -4.33 21.53
N LEU A 220 -4.84 -4.92 20.76
CA LEU A 220 -3.41 -4.98 21.07
C LEU A 220 -2.59 -4.15 20.09
N SER A 221 -3.25 -3.43 19.17
CA SER A 221 -2.54 -2.58 18.23
C SER A 221 -1.91 -1.40 18.98
N GLU A 222 -0.66 -1.09 18.63
CA GLU A 222 0.15 -0.11 19.33
C GLU A 222 0.92 0.79 18.35
N VAL A 223 0.89 2.09 18.59
CA VAL A 223 1.70 3.07 17.87
C VAL A 223 2.52 3.86 18.87
N ARG A 224 3.85 3.84 18.72
CA ARG A 224 4.76 4.58 19.59
C ARG A 224 5.57 5.54 18.77
N LEU A 225 5.55 6.82 19.15
CA LEU A 225 6.28 7.89 18.50
C LEU A 225 7.33 8.41 19.48
N LEU A 226 8.61 8.26 19.16
CA LEU A 226 9.71 8.73 19.99
C LEU A 226 10.47 9.81 19.22
N ILE A 227 10.44 11.03 19.74
CA ILE A 227 11.08 12.18 19.10
C ILE A 227 12.04 12.94 20.03
N HIS A 228 12.88 13.81 19.47
CA HIS A 228 13.78 14.66 20.26
C HIS A 228 13.12 15.97 20.68
N ASP A 229 12.41 16.63 19.76
CA ASP A 229 11.84 17.95 20.00
C ASP A 229 10.37 18.04 19.52
N ASP A 230 9.47 18.38 20.44
CA ASP A 230 8.05 18.59 20.21
C ASP A 230 7.66 20.06 20.01
N LYS A 231 8.59 21.01 20.16
CA LYS A 231 8.30 22.45 19.96
C LYS A 231 7.66 22.77 18.61
N PRO A 232 8.02 22.12 17.47
CA PRO A 232 7.33 22.36 16.21
C PRO A 232 5.84 21.98 16.24
N LEU A 233 5.48 20.98 17.04
CA LEU A 233 4.11 20.46 17.15
C LEU A 233 3.19 21.38 17.97
N VAL A 234 3.76 22.18 18.88
CA VAL A 234 3.03 23.21 19.63
C VAL A 234 2.67 24.39 18.71
N LYS A 235 3.59 24.75 17.82
CA LYS A 235 3.46 25.92 16.93
C LYS A 235 2.49 25.66 15.77
N ARG A 236 2.44 24.43 15.28
CA ARG A 236 1.60 24.03 14.14
C ARG A 236 0.92 22.71 14.46
N ARG A 237 -0.42 22.70 14.36
CA ARG A 237 -1.24 21.51 14.53
C ARG A 237 -0.72 20.38 13.64
N HIS A 238 -0.70 19.17 14.20
CA HIS A 238 -0.25 17.96 13.52
C HIS A 238 -1.31 16.86 13.68
N THR A 239 -1.73 16.25 12.58
CA THR A 239 -2.87 15.32 12.53
C THR A 239 -2.64 14.02 13.31
N LEU A 240 -1.40 13.53 13.40
CA LEU A 240 -1.04 12.41 14.28
C LEU A 240 -1.17 12.74 15.77
N VAL A 241 -0.86 13.97 16.19
CA VAL A 241 -1.08 14.41 17.58
C VAL A 241 -2.57 14.47 17.88
N GLU A 242 -3.38 14.98 16.95
CA GLU A 242 -4.85 14.95 17.09
C GLU A 242 -5.40 13.52 17.15
N LEU A 243 -4.87 12.62 16.33
CA LEU A 243 -5.25 11.20 16.32
C LEU A 243 -4.88 10.52 17.65
N MET A 244 -3.69 10.79 18.18
CA MET A 244 -3.24 10.29 19.48
C MET A 244 -4.19 10.70 20.60
N ARG A 245 -4.66 11.95 20.62
CA ARG A 245 -5.65 12.43 21.61
C ARG A 245 -6.99 11.70 21.51
N ARG A 246 -7.38 11.24 20.32
CA ARG A 246 -8.62 10.46 20.11
C ARG A 246 -8.44 8.98 20.46
N LEU A 247 -7.22 8.46 20.40
CA LEU A 247 -6.88 7.04 20.64
C LEU A 247 -5.74 6.87 21.67
N PRO A 248 -5.87 7.43 22.89
CA PRO A 248 -4.76 7.50 23.85
C PRO A 248 -4.34 6.14 24.42
N SER A 249 -5.18 5.10 24.30
CA SER A 249 -4.86 3.73 24.71
C SER A 249 -4.12 2.93 23.63
N ARG A 250 -3.94 3.51 22.44
CA ARG A 250 -3.34 2.88 21.26
C ARG A 250 -2.11 3.60 20.76
N MET A 251 -2.03 4.90 21.00
CA MET A 251 -0.97 5.75 20.51
C MET A 251 -0.33 6.54 21.65
N GLU A 252 0.99 6.57 21.69
CA GLU A 252 1.74 7.36 22.66
C GLU A 252 2.92 8.06 21.97
N LEU A 253 3.17 9.31 22.38
CA LEU A 253 4.34 10.09 21.97
C LEU A 253 5.19 10.43 23.19
N ARG A 254 6.50 10.17 23.11
CA ARG A 254 7.48 10.55 24.13
C ARG A 254 8.65 11.32 23.53
N LEU A 255 9.32 12.08 24.40
CA LEU A 255 10.56 12.77 24.12
C LEU A 255 11.73 11.93 24.64
N VAL A 256 12.75 11.72 23.80
CA VAL A 256 13.98 11.07 24.25
C VAL A 256 14.60 11.81 25.42
N ASN A 257 15.31 11.06 26.24
CA ASN A 257 16.16 11.61 27.28
C ASN A 257 17.62 11.59 26.80
N GLU A 258 18.15 12.78 26.48
CA GLU A 258 19.51 12.96 25.95
C GLU A 258 20.62 12.58 26.95
N ASP A 259 20.30 12.40 28.24
CA ASP A 259 21.25 11.88 29.24
C ASP A 259 21.57 10.39 29.05
N TYR A 260 20.79 9.69 28.20
CA TYR A 260 20.96 8.27 27.90
C TYR A 260 21.38 8.07 26.44
N PRO A 261 22.03 6.94 26.10
CA PRO A 261 22.38 6.62 24.72
C PRO A 261 21.14 6.61 23.82
N VAL A 262 21.24 7.31 22.69
CA VAL A 262 20.23 7.36 21.63
C VAL A 262 20.79 6.82 20.32
N GLU A 263 19.90 6.47 19.39
CA GLU A 263 20.27 6.09 18.04
C GLU A 263 20.56 7.33 17.18
N ASP A 264 21.56 7.25 16.31
CA ASP A 264 21.97 8.37 15.46
C ASP A 264 21.17 8.46 14.14
N GLN A 265 20.26 7.51 13.90
CA GLN A 265 19.49 7.42 12.67
C GLN A 265 18.00 7.18 12.93
N PRO A 266 17.12 7.82 12.14
CA PRO A 266 15.69 7.62 12.29
C PRO A 266 15.23 6.31 11.63
N PHE A 267 14.17 5.73 12.19
CA PHE A 267 13.58 4.52 11.63
C PHE A 267 12.09 4.38 11.98
N ILE A 268 11.39 3.60 11.17
CA ILE A 268 10.03 3.11 11.43
C ILE A 268 10.07 1.59 11.41
N LEU A 269 9.56 0.97 12.46
CA LEU A 269 9.40 -0.48 12.56
C LEU A 269 7.94 -0.85 12.38
N ALA A 270 7.66 -1.76 11.45
CA ALA A 270 6.36 -2.36 11.24
C ALA A 270 6.35 -3.80 11.76
N ASP A 271 5.52 -4.03 12.78
CA ASP A 271 5.40 -5.31 13.47
C ASP A 271 6.75 -5.85 13.95
N ARG A 272 7.09 -7.09 13.56
CA ARG A 272 8.39 -7.73 13.79
C ARG A 272 9.13 -7.99 12.49
N GLU A 273 8.66 -7.40 11.39
CA GLU A 273 9.03 -7.80 10.04
C GLU A 273 9.70 -6.66 9.28
N GLY A 274 9.09 -5.48 9.28
CA GLY A 274 9.47 -4.38 8.41
C GLY A 274 10.27 -3.28 9.10
N VAL A 275 11.20 -2.68 8.36
CA VAL A 275 11.93 -1.48 8.75
C VAL A 275 12.07 -0.51 7.58
N VAL A 276 11.71 0.76 7.80
CA VAL A 276 12.18 1.91 7.01
C VAL A 276 13.27 2.59 7.81
N TYR A 277 14.44 2.80 7.23
CA TYR A 277 15.62 3.33 7.91
C TYR A 277 16.25 4.43 7.05
N ARG A 278 16.47 5.63 7.61
CA ARG A 278 17.23 6.68 6.92
C ARG A 278 18.64 6.75 7.48
N HIS A 279 19.61 7.10 6.65
CA HIS A 279 21.01 7.22 7.06
C HIS A 279 21.30 8.53 7.80
N ASP A 280 20.38 9.48 7.77
CA ASP A 280 20.52 10.82 8.34
C ASP A 280 19.11 11.35 8.74
N PHE A 281 19.05 12.23 9.73
CA PHE A 281 17.77 12.83 10.17
C PHE A 281 17.20 13.86 9.18
N TYR A 282 18.05 14.53 8.40
CA TYR A 282 17.70 15.67 7.56
C TYR A 282 17.60 15.32 6.08
N LYS A 283 18.08 14.14 5.70
CA LYS A 283 18.08 13.72 4.31
C LYS A 283 17.22 12.49 4.11
N PRO A 284 16.66 12.30 2.90
CA PRO A 284 15.82 11.16 2.64
C PRO A 284 16.62 9.87 2.48
N GLU A 285 17.95 9.85 2.26
CA GLU A 285 18.61 8.61 1.81
C GLU A 285 18.55 7.47 2.84
N GLY A 286 18.26 6.26 2.37
CA GLY A 286 18.06 5.12 3.24
C GLY A 286 17.59 3.86 2.52
N PHE A 287 17.00 2.95 3.28
CA PHE A 287 16.43 1.72 2.77
C PHE A 287 15.15 1.31 3.49
N ALA A 288 14.28 0.59 2.78
CA ALA A 288 13.17 -0.15 3.34
C ALA A 288 13.39 -1.65 3.12
N LYS A 289 13.12 -2.45 4.15
CA LYS A 289 13.07 -3.91 4.06
C LYS A 289 11.78 -4.39 4.70
N PHE A 290 11.03 -5.19 3.95
CA PHE A 290 9.72 -5.68 4.37
C PHE A 290 9.82 -7.01 5.13
N SER A 291 10.94 -7.73 5.02
CA SER A 291 11.28 -8.92 5.80
C SER A 291 12.71 -8.84 6.31
N ASP A 292 12.90 -8.22 7.48
CA ASP A 292 14.18 -8.14 8.20
C ASP A 292 13.98 -8.23 9.72
N GLY A 293 13.42 -9.36 10.18
CA GLY A 293 13.15 -9.58 11.60
C GLY A 293 14.38 -9.50 12.50
N GLY A 294 15.57 -9.80 11.96
CA GLY A 294 16.84 -9.65 12.68
C GLY A 294 17.15 -8.19 13.03
N ARG A 295 17.11 -7.29 12.03
CA ARG A 295 17.29 -5.86 12.24
C ARG A 295 16.17 -5.24 13.06
N VAL A 296 14.92 -5.63 12.79
CA VAL A 296 13.75 -5.14 13.55
C VAL A 296 13.88 -5.50 15.02
N LYS A 297 14.38 -6.70 15.36
CA LYS A 297 14.64 -7.08 16.76
C LYS A 297 15.67 -6.18 17.42
N LEU A 298 16.83 -5.98 16.79
CA LEU A 298 17.90 -5.12 17.33
C LEU A 298 17.40 -3.67 17.55
N LEU A 299 16.76 -3.09 16.53
CA LEU A 299 16.22 -1.73 16.62
C LEU A 299 15.08 -1.64 17.64
N SER A 300 14.26 -2.69 17.80
CA SER A 300 13.22 -2.74 18.83
C SER A 300 13.81 -2.74 20.24
N GLU A 301 14.91 -3.46 20.48
CA GLU A 301 15.60 -3.48 21.78
C GLU A 301 16.18 -2.09 22.11
N ASN A 302 16.78 -1.42 21.13
CA ASN A 302 17.31 -0.07 21.29
C ASN A 302 16.18 0.95 21.50
N PHE A 303 15.12 0.88 20.69
CA PHE A 303 13.92 1.69 20.83
C PHE A 303 13.31 1.54 22.22
N GLN A 304 13.17 0.32 22.74
CA GLN A 304 12.59 0.07 24.06
C GLN A 304 13.45 0.69 25.17
N ARG A 305 14.79 0.57 25.09
CA ARG A 305 15.69 1.23 26.04
C ARG A 305 15.51 2.75 26.05
N MET A 306 15.47 3.38 24.88
CA MET A 306 15.22 4.81 24.77
C MET A 306 13.81 5.16 25.29
N TRP A 307 12.80 4.36 24.96
CA TRP A 307 11.40 4.56 25.35
C TRP A 307 11.17 4.51 26.86
N ASP A 308 11.87 3.60 27.56
CA ASP A 308 11.78 3.44 29.01
C ASP A 308 12.43 4.61 29.76
N ALA A 309 13.49 5.19 29.19
CA ALA A 309 14.14 6.40 29.72
C ALA A 309 13.45 7.70 29.28
N ALA A 310 12.58 7.64 28.26
CA ALA A 310 11.92 8.79 27.66
C ALA A 310 10.85 9.39 28.60
N ARG A 311 10.60 10.68 28.40
CA ARG A 311 9.60 11.44 29.16
C ARG A 311 8.38 11.76 28.30
N PRO A 312 7.17 11.86 28.89
CA PRO A 312 6.02 12.37 28.15
C PRO A 312 6.22 13.84 27.79
N SER A 313 5.62 14.29 26.68
CA SER A 313 5.53 15.71 26.36
C SER A 313 4.58 16.42 27.33
N LEU A 314 5.06 17.48 28.00
CA LEU A 314 4.22 18.37 28.82
C LEU A 314 3.44 19.34 27.92
N GLU A 315 4.10 19.91 26.93
CA GLU A 315 3.54 20.86 25.98
C GLU A 315 2.29 20.30 25.27
N LEU A 316 2.36 19.06 24.79
CA LEU A 316 1.24 18.42 24.09
C LEU A 316 0.06 18.07 25.01
N ARG A 317 0.28 17.98 26.33
CA ARG A 317 -0.81 17.79 27.31
C ARG A 317 -1.58 19.07 27.55
N GLU A 318 -0.92 20.22 27.45
CA GLU A 318 -1.48 21.54 27.75
C GLU A 318 -2.13 22.21 26.52
N LEU A 319 -1.96 21.65 25.32
CA LEU A 319 -2.56 22.18 24.10
C LEU A 319 -4.10 22.19 24.15
N PRO A 320 -4.75 23.36 23.96
CA PRO A 320 -6.21 23.48 23.95
C PRO A 320 -6.81 22.64 22.80
N LEU A 321 -8.04 22.15 23.02
CA LEU A 321 -8.80 21.35 22.04
C LEU A 321 -9.18 22.16 20.81
#